data_AF-A0A2A2L5I7-F1
#
_entry.id   AF-A0A2A2L5I7-F1
#
_cell.length_a   1.000
_cell.length_b   1.000
_cell.length_c   1.000
_cell.angle_alpha   90.00
_cell.angle_beta   90.00
_cell.angle_gamma   90.00
#
_symmetry.space_group_name_H-M   'P 1'
#
loop_
_entity.id
_entity.type
_entity.pdbx_description
1 polymer ?
#
loop_
_entity_poly.entity_id
_entity_poly.type
_entity_poly.pdbx_seq_one_letter_code
_entity_poly.pdbx_strand_id
1 'polypeptide(L)'
;MVMDLINLDIIKDVTKWKAIITKMRSKIMEEEIVHGASKSNMKPWLIHWDRQLYKALQVQYQWGIESLQTQIPLISAQLVFMQQKLQLRPPIEEIRMKYYKEMTKFLRIPEKFKGMLDSEQTSRFFASMADRNGTRFPSIYEKAEQLVDRLCSVDEQFADWLVLAQVDLEDLIEEKFTKANDWETQFKLLKAKGREAEKIPTEIRIDCVVVNASGAKNAIEELLQRLYDTLTWTLKHSINTNLQTINQFLSQASFTRSLDLYLNIFAK
;
A
#
# COMPACT_ATOMS: atom_id res chain seq x y z
N MET A 1 5.99 7.50 39.36
CA MET A 1 6.91 8.25 38.49
C MET A 1 7.70 7.34 37.55
N VAL A 2 8.65 6.51 38.03
CA VAL A 2 9.35 5.56 37.12
C VAL A 2 8.45 4.39 36.69
N MET A 3 7.59 3.89 37.58
CA MET A 3 6.63 2.82 37.23
C MET A 3 5.66 3.25 36.13
N ASP A 4 5.35 4.55 36.05
CA ASP A 4 4.48 5.10 35.00
C ASP A 4 5.16 5.04 33.63
N LEU A 5 6.49 5.18 33.58
CA LEU A 5 7.28 5.08 32.34
C LEU A 5 7.25 3.67 31.74
N ILE A 6 7.10 2.63 32.57
CA ILE A 6 7.03 1.24 32.11
C ILE A 6 5.80 1.00 31.23
N ASN A 7 4.75 1.81 31.38
CA ASN A 7 3.50 1.67 30.62
C ASN A 7 3.37 2.68 29.47
N LEU A 8 4.36 3.54 29.25
CA LEU A 8 4.33 4.57 28.21
C LEU A 8 5.12 4.12 26.99
N ASP A 9 4.47 4.13 25.84
CA ASP A 9 5.10 3.80 24.55
C ASP A 9 6.18 4.83 24.22
N ILE A 10 7.41 4.36 24.01
CA ILE A 10 8.55 5.25 23.82
C ILE A 10 8.53 6.01 22.48
N ILE A 11 7.75 5.55 21.50
CA ILE A 11 7.61 6.17 20.19
C ILE A 11 6.41 7.13 20.20
N LYS A 12 5.27 6.70 20.74
CA LYS A 12 4.02 7.49 20.73
C LYS A 12 3.99 8.56 21.82
N ASP A 13 4.53 8.26 23.01
CA ASP A 13 4.44 9.10 24.20
C ASP A 13 5.78 9.79 24.55
N VAL A 14 6.62 10.10 23.55
CA VAL A 14 7.93 10.78 23.75
C VAL A 14 7.80 12.06 24.59
N THR A 15 6.72 12.83 24.41
CA THR A 15 6.46 14.06 25.16
C THR A 15 6.23 13.78 26.64
N LYS A 16 5.45 12.76 26.98
CA LYS A 16 5.21 12.33 28.37
C LYS A 16 6.49 11.78 29.01
N TRP A 17 7.26 10.99 28.27
CA TRP A 17 8.58 10.51 28.69
C TRP A 17 9.50 11.67 29.08
N LYS A 18 9.62 12.68 28.20
CA LYS A 18 10.40 13.89 28.48
C LYS A 18 9.86 14.65 29.69
N ALA A 19 8.55 14.83 29.81
CA ALA A 19 7.94 15.54 30.92
C ALA A 19 8.22 14.88 32.28
N ILE A 20 8.12 13.55 32.35
CA ILE A 20 8.42 12.79 33.58
C ILE A 20 9.90 12.92 33.95
N ILE A 21 10.81 12.79 32.98
CA ILE A 21 12.26 12.96 33.22
C ILE A 21 12.57 14.38 33.69
N THR A 22 11.99 15.40 33.05
CA THR A 22 12.15 16.80 33.46
C THR A 22 11.62 17.03 34.89
N LYS A 23 10.47 16.44 35.23
CA LYS A 23 9.91 16.51 36.59
C LYS A 23 10.77 15.78 37.63
N MET A 24 11.44 14.70 37.25
CA MET A 24 12.44 14.08 38.12
C MET A 24 13.63 15.01 38.33
N ARG A 25 14.16 15.61 37.25
CA ARG A 25 15.31 16.53 37.33
C ARG A 25 15.00 17.75 38.18
N SER A 26 13.80 18.32 38.06
CA SER A 26 13.39 19.47 38.88
C SER A 26 13.32 19.12 40.36
N LYS A 27 12.77 17.95 40.73
CA LYS A 27 12.74 17.48 42.13
C LYS A 27 14.13 17.27 42.70
N ILE A 28 15.05 16.71 41.90
CA ILE A 28 16.43 16.54 42.33
C ILE A 28 17.10 17.90 42.57
N MET A 29 16.85 18.88 41.70
CA MET A 29 17.38 20.24 41.86
C MET A 29 16.80 20.95 43.09
N GLU A 30 15.52 20.74 43.39
CA GLU A 30 14.86 21.26 44.60
C GLU A 30 15.52 20.70 45.88
N GLU A 31 15.79 19.40 45.93
CA GLU A 31 16.49 18.75 47.05
C GLU A 31 17.93 19.27 47.24
N GLU A 32 18.63 19.60 46.15
CA GLU A 32 19.97 20.24 46.20
C GLU A 32 19.90 21.62 46.87
N ILE A 33 18.87 22.42 46.52
CA ILE A 33 18.69 23.80 47.02
C ILE A 33 18.21 23.81 48.47
N VAL A 34 17.24 22.96 48.83
CA VAL A 34 16.56 22.98 50.14
C VAL A 34 17.44 22.36 51.23
N HIS A 35 18.18 21.29 50.92
CA HIS A 35 18.96 20.55 51.92
C HIS A 35 20.48 20.78 51.83
N GLY A 36 20.94 21.64 50.91
CA GLY A 36 22.37 21.98 50.78
C GLY A 36 23.25 20.77 50.48
N ALA A 37 22.69 19.72 49.88
CA ALA A 37 23.39 18.48 49.62
C ALA A 37 24.53 18.74 48.62
N SER A 38 25.77 18.43 49.01
CA SER A 38 26.90 18.57 48.09
C SER A 38 26.68 17.68 46.86
N LYS A 39 27.06 18.17 45.67
CA LYS A 39 27.01 17.40 44.41
C LYS A 39 27.69 16.03 44.49
N SER A 40 28.65 15.86 45.41
CA SER A 40 29.32 14.58 45.66
C SER A 40 28.41 13.57 46.37
N ASN A 41 27.63 14.03 47.35
CA ASN A 41 26.76 13.18 48.16
C ASN A 41 25.53 12.68 47.38
N MET A 42 25.10 13.43 46.37
CA MET A 42 23.96 13.05 45.52
C MET A 42 24.33 12.04 44.41
N LYS A 43 25.63 11.86 44.10
CA LYS A 43 26.08 10.96 43.02
C LYS A 43 25.51 9.53 43.14
N PRO A 44 25.59 8.83 44.28
CA PRO A 44 25.04 7.47 44.40
C PRO A 44 23.53 7.41 44.15
N TRP A 45 22.80 8.45 44.56
CA TRP A 45 21.36 8.55 44.35
C TRP A 45 20.99 8.78 42.88
N LEU A 46 21.75 9.63 42.18
CA LEU A 46 21.57 9.83 40.74
C LEU A 46 21.88 8.55 39.94
N ILE A 47 22.94 7.83 40.30
CA ILE A 47 23.27 6.52 39.72
C ILE A 47 22.12 5.53 39.96
N HIS A 48 21.53 5.52 41.15
CA HIS A 48 20.38 4.67 41.45
C HIS A 48 19.22 4.97 40.50
N TRP A 49 18.85 6.25 40.32
CA TRP A 49 17.76 6.63 39.42
C TRP A 49 18.06 6.32 37.95
N ASP A 50 19.30 6.50 37.49
CA ASP A 50 19.70 6.11 36.14
C ASP A 50 19.54 4.62 35.90
N ARG A 51 19.82 3.78 36.91
CA ARG A 51 19.54 2.33 36.83
C ARG A 51 18.04 2.02 36.78
N GLN A 52 17.20 2.79 37.47
CA GLN A 52 15.74 2.60 37.38
C GLN A 52 15.19 3.03 36.01
N LEU A 53 15.66 4.17 35.49
CA LEU A 53 15.34 4.62 34.13
C LEU A 53 15.79 3.61 33.09
N TYR A 54 16.98 3.03 33.26
CA TYR A 54 17.48 1.98 32.37
C TYR A 54 16.55 0.77 32.33
N LYS A 55 16.06 0.29 33.48
CA LYS A 55 15.12 -0.84 33.51
C LYS A 55 13.80 -0.52 32.82
N ALA A 56 13.22 0.66 33.08
CA ALA A 56 11.99 1.08 32.43
C ALA A 56 12.17 1.22 30.91
N LEU A 57 13.28 1.84 30.49
CA LEU A 57 13.67 1.99 29.10
C LEU A 57 13.88 0.63 28.42
N GLN A 58 14.52 -0.32 29.11
CA GLN A 58 14.81 -1.65 28.57
C GLN A 58 13.54 -2.43 28.23
N VAL A 59 12.55 -2.42 29.12
CA VAL A 59 11.27 -3.10 28.89
C VAL A 59 10.58 -2.51 27.65
N GLN A 60 10.50 -1.18 27.58
CA GLN A 60 9.87 -0.49 26.45
C GLN A 60 10.65 -0.64 25.15
N TYR A 61 11.97 -0.68 25.20
CA TYR A 61 12.81 -0.92 24.03
C TYR A 61 12.64 -2.34 23.50
N GLN A 62 12.60 -3.35 24.37
CA GLN A 62 12.35 -4.75 23.96
C GLN A 62 10.95 -4.94 23.38
N TRP A 63 9.94 -4.37 24.03
CA TRP A 63 8.57 -4.40 23.50
C TRP A 63 8.45 -3.67 22.16
N GLY A 64 9.09 -2.51 22.02
CA GLY A 64 9.11 -1.75 20.77
C GLY A 64 9.85 -2.46 19.64
N ILE A 65 10.88 -3.27 19.94
CA ILE A 65 11.53 -4.15 18.95
C ILE A 65 10.54 -5.18 18.40
N GLU A 66 9.76 -5.81 19.27
CA GLU A 66 8.82 -6.87 18.88
C GLU A 66 7.60 -6.32 18.13
N SER A 67 7.14 -5.13 18.55
CA SER A 67 5.91 -4.47 18.08
C SER A 67 6.16 -3.26 17.18
N LEU A 68 7.36 -3.10 16.62
CA LEU A 68 7.76 -1.89 15.87
C LEU A 68 6.74 -1.50 14.77
N GLN A 69 6.22 -2.52 14.08
CA GLN A 69 5.26 -2.38 12.99
C GLN A 69 3.99 -1.62 13.39
N THR A 70 3.51 -1.78 14.62
CA THR A 70 2.27 -1.14 15.11
C THR A 70 2.53 0.23 15.76
N GLN A 71 3.80 0.58 15.92
CA GLN A 71 4.24 1.83 16.53
C GLN A 71 4.71 2.87 15.51
N ILE A 72 5.20 2.42 14.35
CA ILE A 72 5.59 3.31 13.26
C ILE A 72 4.35 4.11 12.79
N PRO A 73 4.49 5.44 12.57
CA PRO A 73 3.41 6.25 12.03
C PRO A 73 2.90 5.71 10.70
N LEU A 74 1.59 5.83 10.48
CA LEU A 74 0.95 5.37 9.26
C LEU A 74 1.58 6.02 8.01
N ILE A 75 2.00 5.20 7.06
CA ILE A 75 2.51 5.64 5.76
C ILE A 75 1.38 5.50 4.74
N SER A 76 0.97 6.61 4.13
CA SER A 76 -0.03 6.58 3.04
C SER A 76 0.64 6.39 1.68
N ALA A 77 0.05 5.52 0.87
CA ALA A 77 0.39 5.28 -0.52
C ALA A 77 -0.88 5.21 -1.37
N GLN A 78 -0.74 5.39 -2.67
CA GLN A 78 -1.82 5.34 -3.65
C GLN A 78 -1.41 4.44 -4.81
N LEU A 79 -2.34 3.65 -5.30
CA LEU A 79 -2.17 2.82 -6.48
C LEU A 79 -2.81 3.53 -7.66
N VAL A 80 -1.98 4.01 -8.59
CA VAL A 80 -2.40 4.81 -9.74
C VAL A 80 -2.19 4.01 -11.01
N PHE A 81 -3.17 4.04 -11.91
CA PHE A 81 -3.05 3.44 -13.22
C PHE A 81 -2.39 4.41 -14.21
N MET A 82 -1.20 4.07 -14.69
CA MET A 82 -0.40 4.89 -15.61
C MET A 82 0.22 3.99 -16.68
N GLN A 83 0.13 4.38 -17.96
CA GLN A 83 0.75 3.64 -19.07
C GLN A 83 0.37 2.14 -19.08
N GLN A 84 -0.93 1.83 -18.89
CA GLN A 84 -1.46 0.47 -18.83
C GLN A 84 -0.91 -0.41 -17.68
N LYS A 85 -0.27 0.18 -16.66
CA LYS A 85 0.25 -0.52 -15.49
C LYS A 85 -0.16 0.19 -14.20
N LEU A 86 -0.31 -0.57 -13.12
CA LEU A 86 -0.46 0.02 -11.79
C LEU A 86 0.90 0.40 -11.24
N GLN A 87 0.97 1.58 -10.63
CA GLN A 87 2.17 2.12 -10.01
C GLN A 87 1.84 2.64 -8.63
N LEU A 88 2.67 2.30 -7.66
CA LEU A 88 2.59 2.87 -6.31
C LEU A 88 3.13 4.31 -6.30
N ARG A 89 2.39 5.20 -5.65
CA ARG A 89 2.79 6.58 -5.35
C ARG A 89 2.64 6.84 -3.85
N PRO A 90 3.71 7.20 -3.12
CA PRO A 90 5.11 7.27 -3.57
C PRO A 90 5.65 5.89 -3.97
N PRO A 91 6.77 5.82 -4.73
CA PRO A 91 7.33 4.55 -5.17
C PRO A 91 7.84 3.72 -3.98
N ILE A 92 8.01 2.42 -4.20
CA ILE A 92 8.38 1.45 -3.15
C ILE A 92 9.67 1.85 -2.43
N GLU A 93 10.64 2.43 -3.13
CA GLU A 93 11.91 2.90 -2.58
C GLU A 93 11.73 4.02 -1.57
N GLU A 94 10.79 4.95 -1.83
CA GLU A 94 10.52 6.05 -0.91
C GLU A 94 9.75 5.56 0.32
N ILE A 95 8.81 4.62 0.16
CA ILE A 95 8.12 3.97 1.28
C ILE A 95 9.14 3.23 2.16
N ARG A 96 10.03 2.45 1.54
CA ARG A 96 11.15 1.77 2.20
C ARG A 96 12.00 2.79 2.96
N MET A 97 12.43 3.88 2.32
CA MET A 97 13.23 4.92 2.97
C MET A 97 12.54 5.52 4.20
N LYS A 98 11.23 5.84 4.11
CA LYS A 98 10.45 6.37 5.25
C LYS A 98 10.38 5.38 6.40
N TYR A 99 10.10 4.10 6.11
CA TYR A 99 10.05 3.04 7.12
C TYR A 99 11.41 2.88 7.82
N TYR A 100 12.48 2.72 7.05
CA TYR A 100 13.83 2.53 7.56
C TYR A 100 14.34 3.72 8.37
N LYS A 101 13.93 4.95 8.01
CA LYS A 101 14.24 6.16 8.76
C LYS A 101 13.61 6.14 10.16
N GLU A 102 12.34 5.77 10.28
CA GLU A 102 11.67 5.68 11.58
C GLU A 102 12.19 4.50 12.41
N MET A 103 12.47 3.35 11.77
CA MET A 103 13.14 2.22 12.42
C MET A 103 14.51 2.62 12.98
N THR A 104 15.36 3.26 12.19
CA THR A 104 16.70 3.70 12.63
C THR A 104 16.59 4.71 13.77
N LYS A 105 15.62 5.61 13.72
CA LYS A 105 15.35 6.58 14.78
C LYS A 105 14.96 5.88 16.09
N PHE A 106 14.16 4.81 16.02
CA PHE A 106 13.83 3.97 17.17
C PHE A 106 15.06 3.24 17.72
N LEU A 107 15.86 2.59 16.86
CA LEU A 107 17.05 1.86 17.28
C LEU A 107 18.08 2.74 18.00
N ARG A 108 18.16 4.03 17.63
CA ARG A 108 19.04 5.05 18.24
C ARG A 108 18.51 5.70 19.52
N ILE A 109 17.34 5.31 20.01
CA ILE A 109 16.79 5.89 21.25
C ILE A 109 17.75 5.71 22.44
N PRO A 110 18.34 4.52 22.70
CA PRO A 110 19.25 4.34 23.84
C PRO A 110 20.50 5.21 23.77
N GLU A 111 21.04 5.46 22.56
CA GLU A 111 22.22 6.32 22.34
C GLU A 111 21.94 7.79 22.67
N LYS A 112 20.73 8.26 22.34
CA LYS A 112 20.32 9.66 22.55
C LYS A 112 19.68 9.89 23.93
N PHE A 113 19.52 8.84 24.72
CA PHE A 113 18.85 8.91 26.01
C PHE A 113 19.74 9.64 27.02
N LYS A 114 19.21 10.73 27.59
CA LYS A 114 19.87 11.48 28.65
C LYS A 114 19.23 11.15 29.99
N GLY A 115 19.99 10.52 30.88
CA GLY A 115 19.58 10.20 32.24
C GLY A 115 19.55 11.41 33.18
N MET A 116 19.72 11.12 34.47
CA MET A 116 19.84 12.07 35.57
C MET A 116 21.27 12.63 35.68
N LEU A 117 22.28 11.79 35.42
CA LEU A 117 23.67 12.24 35.28
C LEU A 117 23.98 12.62 33.84
N ASP A 118 24.48 13.83 33.64
CA ASP A 118 25.02 14.28 32.35
C ASP A 118 26.52 13.99 32.30
N SER A 119 26.87 12.75 31.96
CA SER A 119 28.26 12.30 31.81
C SER A 119 28.41 11.40 30.58
N GLU A 120 29.61 11.35 30.01
CA GLU A 120 29.87 10.41 28.90
C GLU A 120 29.69 8.95 29.33
N GLN A 121 30.02 8.61 30.58
CA GLN A 121 29.89 7.26 31.12
C GLN A 121 28.42 6.83 31.21
N THR A 122 27.53 7.72 31.64
CA THR A 122 26.08 7.42 31.69
C THR A 122 25.48 7.34 30.29
N SER A 123 25.91 8.18 29.35
CA SER A 123 25.51 8.03 27.94
C SER A 123 25.91 6.68 27.36
N ARG A 124 27.16 6.23 27.60
CA ARG A 124 27.63 4.88 27.18
C ARG A 124 26.86 3.76 27.86
N PHE A 125 26.46 3.94 29.12
CA PHE A 125 25.66 2.96 29.86
C PHE A 125 24.30 2.71 29.18
N PHE A 126 23.57 3.76 28.79
CA PHE A 126 22.32 3.62 28.05
C PHE A 126 22.55 3.11 26.62
N ALA A 127 23.57 3.61 25.92
CA ALA A 127 23.91 3.16 24.57
C ALA A 127 24.20 1.64 24.49
N SER A 128 24.85 1.08 25.52
CA SER A 128 25.14 -0.36 25.59
C SER A 128 23.88 -1.26 25.56
N MET A 129 22.70 -0.70 25.80
CA MET A 129 21.42 -1.40 25.66
C MET A 129 21.16 -1.83 24.21
N ALA A 130 21.58 -1.03 23.22
CA ALA A 130 21.43 -1.36 21.81
C ALA A 130 22.23 -2.62 21.48
N ASP A 131 23.50 -2.68 21.89
CA ASP A 131 24.38 -3.84 21.67
C ASP A 131 23.83 -5.10 22.33
N ARG A 132 23.33 -5.00 23.57
CA ARG A 132 22.76 -6.14 24.32
C ARG A 132 21.52 -6.74 23.65
N ASN A 133 20.75 -5.93 22.94
CA ASN A 133 19.58 -6.38 22.20
C ASN A 133 19.86 -6.59 20.71
N GLY A 134 21.10 -6.44 20.26
CA GLY A 134 21.50 -6.51 18.85
C GLY A 134 21.16 -7.85 18.19
N THR A 135 21.08 -8.94 18.97
CA THR A 135 20.64 -10.26 18.48
C THR A 135 19.21 -10.27 17.96
N ARG A 136 18.37 -9.31 18.37
CA ARG A 136 16.98 -9.18 17.92
C ARG A 136 16.84 -8.33 16.65
N PHE A 137 17.85 -7.55 16.29
CA PHE A 137 17.80 -6.65 15.14
C PHE A 137 17.52 -7.37 13.82
N PRO A 138 18.15 -8.53 13.51
CA PRO A 138 17.88 -9.24 12.26
C PRO A 138 16.38 -9.50 12.03
N SER A 139 15.64 -9.88 13.08
CA SER A 139 14.19 -10.12 12.97
C SER A 139 13.37 -8.87 12.62
N ILE A 140 13.86 -7.68 12.98
CA ILE A 140 13.22 -6.40 12.64
C ILE A 140 13.41 -6.11 11.15
N TYR A 141 14.63 -6.29 10.65
CA TYR A 141 14.94 -6.11 9.23
C TYR A 141 14.21 -7.14 8.36
N GLU A 142 14.12 -8.39 8.80
CA GLU A 142 13.37 -9.43 8.10
C GLU A 142 11.87 -9.08 8.01
N LYS A 143 11.26 -8.65 9.12
CA LYS A 143 9.87 -8.14 9.13
C LYS A 143 9.68 -6.94 8.20
N ALA A 144 10.68 -6.06 8.11
CA ALA A 144 10.65 -4.90 7.22
C ALA A 144 10.65 -5.33 5.74
N GLU A 145 11.50 -6.28 5.36
CA GLU A 145 11.51 -6.79 3.98
C GLU A 145 10.23 -7.57 3.66
N GLN A 146 9.70 -8.38 4.59
CA GLN A 146 8.39 -9.04 4.40
C GLN A 146 7.24 -8.05 4.18
N LEU A 147 7.32 -6.85 4.77
CA LEU A 147 6.35 -5.78 4.51
C LEU A 147 6.54 -5.19 3.10
N VAL A 148 7.78 -5.00 2.67
CA VAL A 148 8.08 -4.49 1.32
C VAL A 148 7.70 -5.51 0.24
N ASP A 149 7.98 -6.79 0.44
CA ASP A 149 7.60 -7.86 -0.48
C ASP A 149 6.07 -7.92 -0.64
N ARG A 150 5.32 -7.85 0.47
CA ARG A 150 3.85 -7.77 0.43
C ARG A 150 3.34 -6.52 -0.29
N LEU A 151 4.05 -5.40 -0.21
CA LEU A 151 3.70 -4.17 -0.95
C LEU A 151 3.99 -4.30 -2.44
N CYS A 152 5.07 -4.97 -2.82
CA CYS A 152 5.40 -5.25 -4.22
C CYS A 152 4.35 -6.14 -4.88
N SER A 153 3.75 -7.07 -4.15
CA SER A 153 2.70 -7.97 -4.67
C SER A 153 1.28 -7.37 -4.63
N VAL A 154 1.12 -6.08 -4.30
CA VAL A 154 -0.21 -5.43 -4.21
C VAL A 154 -0.86 -5.26 -5.58
N ASP A 155 -0.08 -5.07 -6.63
CA ASP A 155 -0.61 -4.93 -7.99
C ASP A 155 -1.09 -6.28 -8.56
N GLU A 156 -0.51 -7.40 -8.14
CA GLU A 156 -0.85 -8.76 -8.59
C GLU A 156 -2.35 -9.07 -8.39
N GLN A 157 -2.97 -8.62 -7.31
CA GLN A 157 -4.41 -8.83 -7.07
C GLN A 157 -5.32 -8.14 -8.11
N PHE A 158 -4.77 -7.19 -8.87
CA PHE A 158 -5.46 -6.48 -9.94
C PHE A 158 -5.05 -6.98 -11.34
N ALA A 159 -4.04 -7.85 -11.45
CA ALA A 159 -3.47 -8.27 -12.73
C ALA A 159 -4.53 -8.81 -13.71
N ASP A 160 -5.43 -9.67 -13.22
CA ASP A 160 -6.53 -10.26 -14.01
C ASP A 160 -7.47 -9.20 -14.62
N TRP A 161 -7.69 -8.09 -13.92
CA TRP A 161 -8.56 -7.01 -14.39
C TRP A 161 -7.88 -6.14 -15.44
N LEU A 162 -6.56 -6.01 -15.34
CA LEU A 162 -5.76 -5.17 -16.22
C LEU A 162 -5.38 -5.84 -17.54
N VAL A 163 -5.62 -7.15 -17.68
CA VAL A 163 -5.43 -7.86 -18.95
C VAL A 163 -6.21 -7.17 -20.08
N LEU A 164 -7.41 -6.66 -19.78
CA LEU A 164 -8.25 -5.92 -20.72
C LEU A 164 -7.59 -4.64 -21.25
N ALA A 165 -6.60 -4.08 -20.55
CA ALA A 165 -5.87 -2.89 -21.01
C ALA A 165 -4.81 -3.22 -22.06
N GLN A 166 -4.28 -4.46 -22.06
CA GLN A 166 -3.13 -4.87 -22.86
C GLN A 166 -3.50 -5.49 -24.21
N VAL A 167 -4.79 -5.81 -24.41
CA VAL A 167 -5.28 -6.50 -25.60
C VAL A 167 -6.04 -5.52 -26.49
N ASP A 168 -5.88 -5.66 -27.80
CA ASP A 168 -6.75 -5.01 -28.78
C ASP A 168 -8.10 -5.73 -28.79
N LEU A 169 -9.13 -5.04 -28.29
CA LEU A 169 -10.45 -5.63 -28.12
C LEU A 169 -11.18 -5.76 -29.45
N GLU A 170 -10.93 -4.85 -30.41
CA GLU A 170 -11.63 -4.84 -31.70
C GLU A 170 -11.23 -6.06 -32.52
N ASP A 171 -9.93 -6.23 -32.75
CA ASP A 171 -9.38 -7.37 -33.49
C ASP A 171 -9.76 -8.72 -32.85
N LEU A 172 -9.68 -8.82 -31.52
CA LEU A 172 -9.99 -10.07 -30.82
C LEU A 172 -11.47 -10.45 -30.94
N ILE A 173 -12.37 -9.47 -30.87
CA ILE A 173 -13.81 -9.72 -30.99
C ILE A 173 -14.15 -10.11 -32.43
N GLU A 174 -13.59 -9.42 -33.43
CA GLU A 174 -13.82 -9.76 -34.84
C GLU A 174 -13.33 -11.16 -35.21
N GLU A 175 -12.19 -11.60 -34.66
CA GLU A 175 -11.67 -12.95 -34.92
C GLU A 175 -12.53 -14.04 -34.24
N LYS A 176 -12.99 -13.81 -33.01
CA LYS A 176 -13.64 -14.85 -32.20
C LYS A 176 -15.16 -14.90 -32.32
N PHE A 177 -15.81 -13.80 -32.68
CA PHE A 177 -17.27 -13.72 -32.60
C PHE A 177 -17.86 -13.93 -33.98
N THR A 178 -18.58 -15.05 -34.14
CA THR A 178 -19.20 -15.41 -35.42
C THR A 178 -20.71 -15.56 -35.30
N LYS A 179 -21.23 -15.77 -34.09
CA LYS A 179 -22.66 -15.96 -33.82
C LYS A 179 -23.16 -14.90 -32.83
N ALA A 180 -24.41 -14.47 -32.98
CA ALA A 180 -25.05 -13.53 -32.06
C ALA A 180 -24.98 -13.95 -30.57
N ASN A 181 -24.97 -15.27 -30.31
CA ASN A 181 -24.82 -15.85 -28.97
C ASN A 181 -23.44 -15.53 -28.32
N ASP A 182 -22.40 -15.33 -29.12
CA ASP A 182 -21.05 -15.01 -28.63
C ASP A 182 -21.07 -13.63 -27.95
N TRP A 183 -21.71 -12.63 -28.56
CA TRP A 183 -21.94 -11.33 -27.92
C TRP A 183 -22.83 -11.45 -26.68
N GLU A 184 -23.92 -12.21 -26.74
CA GLU A 184 -24.84 -12.33 -25.60
C GLU A 184 -24.16 -12.94 -24.36
N THR A 185 -23.38 -14.01 -24.55
CA THR A 185 -22.62 -14.65 -23.47
C THR A 185 -21.60 -13.69 -22.86
N GLN A 186 -20.91 -12.90 -23.68
CA GLN A 186 -19.92 -11.94 -23.22
C GLN A 186 -20.54 -10.73 -22.52
N PHE A 187 -21.70 -10.23 -22.97
CA PHE A 187 -22.46 -9.22 -22.21
C PHE A 187 -22.92 -9.73 -20.85
N LYS A 188 -23.29 -11.02 -20.73
CA LYS A 188 -23.64 -11.62 -19.43
C LYS A 188 -22.42 -11.71 -18.51
N LEU A 189 -21.27 -12.15 -19.04
CA LEU A 189 -20.00 -12.20 -18.29
C LEU A 189 -19.54 -10.81 -17.85
N LEU A 190 -19.63 -9.81 -18.74
CA LEU A 190 -19.28 -8.42 -18.45
C LEU A 190 -20.13 -7.85 -17.31
N LYS A 191 -21.45 -8.10 -17.31
CA LYS A 191 -22.33 -7.70 -16.20
C LYS A 191 -21.95 -8.37 -14.88
N ALA A 192 -21.56 -9.64 -14.89
CA ALA A 192 -21.09 -10.34 -13.69
C ALA A 192 -19.78 -9.71 -13.18
N LYS A 193 -18.82 -9.46 -14.09
CA LYS A 193 -17.54 -8.81 -13.79
C LYS A 193 -17.71 -7.37 -13.28
N GLY A 194 -18.67 -6.60 -13.80
CA GLY A 194 -19.00 -5.28 -13.26
C GLY A 194 -19.45 -5.33 -11.80
N ARG A 195 -20.29 -6.29 -11.42
CA ARG A 195 -20.71 -6.49 -10.02
C ARG A 195 -19.58 -6.96 -9.11
N GLU A 196 -18.63 -7.72 -9.65
CA GLU A 196 -17.41 -8.10 -8.94
C GLU A 196 -16.49 -6.90 -8.74
N ALA A 197 -16.36 -6.02 -9.74
CA ALA A 197 -15.56 -4.80 -9.66
C ALA A 197 -16.06 -3.82 -8.57
N GLU A 198 -17.37 -3.75 -8.34
CA GLU A 198 -17.94 -2.94 -7.25
C GLU A 198 -17.42 -3.35 -5.87
N LYS A 199 -17.12 -4.65 -5.68
CA LYS A 199 -16.63 -5.23 -4.42
C LYS A 199 -15.13 -5.01 -4.20
N ILE A 200 -14.41 -4.48 -5.18
CA ILE A 200 -12.98 -4.18 -5.06
C ILE A 200 -12.79 -3.16 -3.92
N PRO A 201 -11.90 -3.45 -2.94
CA PRO A 201 -11.65 -2.55 -1.83
C PRO A 201 -10.97 -1.26 -2.30
N THR A 202 -11.39 -0.13 -1.74
CA THR A 202 -10.78 1.19 -2.02
C THR A 202 -9.55 1.45 -1.17
N GLU A 203 -9.38 0.72 -0.07
CA GLU A 203 -8.26 0.87 0.86
C GLU A 203 -7.72 -0.52 1.22
N ILE A 204 -6.41 -0.69 1.15
CA ILE A 204 -5.69 -1.92 1.47
C ILE A 204 -4.68 -1.60 2.56
N ARG A 205 -4.82 -2.28 3.71
CA ARG A 205 -3.94 -2.08 4.86
C ARG A 205 -2.91 -3.19 4.94
N ILE A 206 -1.64 -2.82 4.94
CA ILE A 206 -0.50 -3.72 5.11
C ILE A 206 0.32 -3.16 6.26
N ASP A 207 0.07 -3.69 7.46
CA ASP A 207 0.64 -3.26 8.73
C ASP A 207 0.57 -1.73 8.93
N CYS A 208 1.71 -1.01 8.87
CA CYS A 208 1.79 0.44 9.01
C CYS A 208 1.60 1.20 7.69
N VAL A 209 1.32 0.53 6.57
CA VAL A 209 1.13 1.15 5.26
C VAL A 209 -0.32 1.01 4.82
N VAL A 210 -0.91 2.13 4.42
CA VAL A 210 -2.27 2.19 3.86
C VAL A 210 -2.16 2.56 2.40
N VAL A 211 -2.54 1.62 1.53
CA VAL A 211 -2.57 1.81 0.08
C VAL A 211 -4.00 2.13 -0.33
N ASN A 212 -4.22 3.32 -0.87
CA ASN A 212 -5.47 3.70 -1.50
C ASN A 212 -5.53 3.11 -2.92
N ALA A 213 -6.48 2.22 -3.17
CA ALA A 213 -6.69 1.54 -4.43
C ALA A 213 -7.82 2.16 -5.28
N SER A 214 -8.34 3.35 -4.92
CA SER A 214 -9.39 4.02 -5.70
C SER A 214 -8.97 4.27 -7.15
N GLY A 215 -7.71 4.64 -7.40
CA GLY A 215 -7.18 4.83 -8.75
C GLY A 215 -7.20 3.54 -9.57
N ALA A 216 -6.86 2.41 -8.96
CA ALA A 216 -6.94 1.09 -9.60
C ALA A 216 -8.39 0.69 -9.89
N LYS A 217 -9.30 0.89 -8.92
CA LYS A 217 -10.73 0.60 -9.08
C LYS A 217 -11.35 1.39 -10.24
N ASN A 218 -11.11 2.70 -10.27
CA ASN A 218 -11.64 3.57 -11.34
C ASN A 218 -11.11 3.14 -12.71
N ALA A 219 -9.82 2.79 -12.81
CA ALA A 219 -9.25 2.29 -14.06
C ALA A 219 -9.89 0.98 -14.52
N ILE A 220 -10.21 0.07 -13.59
CA ILE A 220 -10.92 -1.18 -13.91
C ILE A 220 -12.34 -0.89 -14.41
N GLU A 221 -13.05 0.03 -13.76
CA GLU A 221 -14.39 0.45 -14.20
C GLU A 221 -14.35 1.07 -15.61
N GLU A 222 -13.36 1.92 -15.90
CA GLU A 222 -13.13 2.49 -17.23
C GLU A 222 -12.82 1.40 -18.28
N LEU A 223 -12.01 0.40 -17.94
CA LEU A 223 -11.70 -0.73 -18.84
C LEU A 223 -12.93 -1.58 -19.14
N LEU A 224 -13.78 -1.85 -18.14
CA LEU A 224 -15.02 -2.59 -18.33
C LEU A 224 -16.03 -1.80 -19.19
N GLN A 225 -16.10 -0.48 -18.99
CA GLN A 225 -16.92 0.40 -19.82
C GLN A 225 -16.43 0.41 -21.27
N ARG A 226 -15.11 0.51 -21.48
CA ARG A 226 -14.50 0.41 -22.80
C ARG A 226 -14.87 -0.90 -23.51
N LEU A 227 -14.79 -2.03 -22.80
CA LEU A 227 -15.18 -3.34 -23.34
C LEU A 227 -16.67 -3.38 -23.72
N TYR A 228 -17.54 -2.77 -22.90
CA TYR A 228 -18.97 -2.67 -23.21
C TYR A 228 -19.22 -1.90 -24.51
N ASP A 229 -18.54 -0.76 -24.68
CA ASP A 229 -18.68 0.10 -25.85
C ASP A 229 -18.15 -0.60 -27.11
N THR A 230 -17.00 -1.28 -27.03
CA THR A 230 -16.44 -2.08 -28.13
C THR A 230 -17.36 -3.24 -28.52
N LEU A 231 -17.92 -3.99 -27.56
CA LEU A 231 -18.89 -5.06 -27.84
C LEU A 231 -20.15 -4.52 -28.54
N THR A 232 -20.61 -3.33 -28.12
CA THR A 232 -21.78 -2.67 -28.73
C THR A 232 -21.48 -2.22 -30.15
N TRP A 233 -20.29 -1.66 -30.37
CA TRP A 233 -19.85 -1.20 -31.69
C TRP A 233 -19.66 -2.37 -32.66
N THR A 234 -18.93 -3.42 -32.27
CA THR A 234 -18.68 -4.62 -33.10
C THR A 234 -19.98 -5.34 -33.48
N LEU A 235 -20.95 -5.45 -32.56
CA LEU A 235 -22.26 -6.03 -32.88
C LEU A 235 -23.03 -5.20 -33.92
N LYS A 236 -23.04 -3.86 -33.77
CA LYS A 236 -23.65 -2.96 -34.77
C LYS A 236 -22.93 -3.05 -36.11
N HIS A 237 -21.60 -3.11 -36.09
CA HIS A 237 -20.78 -3.24 -37.29
C HIS A 237 -21.09 -4.54 -38.02
N SER A 238 -21.09 -5.68 -37.32
CA SER A 238 -21.44 -7.00 -37.87
C SER A 238 -22.83 -7.02 -38.52
N ILE A 239 -23.85 -6.45 -37.86
CA ILE A 239 -25.21 -6.37 -38.41
C ILE A 239 -25.24 -5.51 -39.69
N ASN A 240 -24.60 -4.35 -39.67
CA ASN A 240 -24.55 -3.46 -40.84
C ASN A 240 -23.82 -4.10 -42.02
N THR A 241 -22.69 -4.77 -41.78
CA THR A 241 -21.94 -5.48 -42.82
C THR A 241 -22.78 -6.60 -43.42
N ASN A 242 -23.44 -7.40 -42.60
CA ASN A 242 -24.35 -8.45 -43.09
C ASN A 242 -25.52 -7.88 -43.91
N LEU A 243 -26.12 -6.78 -43.49
CA LEU A 243 -27.17 -6.09 -44.25
C LEU A 243 -26.67 -5.57 -45.60
N GLN A 244 -25.46 -5.01 -45.65
CA GLN A 244 -24.84 -4.57 -46.90
C GLN A 244 -24.58 -5.74 -47.85
N THR A 245 -24.08 -6.87 -47.35
CA THR A 245 -23.86 -8.08 -48.16
C THR A 245 -25.17 -8.62 -48.74
N ILE A 246 -26.25 -8.66 -47.94
CA ILE A 246 -27.57 -9.08 -48.42
C ILE A 246 -28.10 -8.11 -49.48
N ASN A 247 -27.98 -6.79 -49.27
CA ASN A 247 -28.41 -5.79 -50.24
C ASN A 247 -27.62 -5.87 -51.55
N GLN A 248 -26.31 -6.12 -51.49
CA GLN A 248 -25.48 -6.37 -52.66
C GLN A 248 -25.89 -7.65 -53.39
N PHE A 249 -26.17 -8.73 -52.66
CA PHE A 249 -26.65 -9.97 -53.26
C PHE A 249 -28.01 -9.77 -53.95
N LEU A 250 -28.96 -9.09 -53.30
CA LEU A 250 -30.28 -8.80 -53.89
C LEU A 250 -30.19 -7.89 -55.12
N SER A 251 -29.32 -6.88 -55.10
CA SER A 251 -29.11 -6.00 -56.26
C SER A 251 -28.46 -6.74 -57.43
N GLN A 252 -27.48 -7.62 -57.17
CA GLN A 252 -26.91 -8.48 -58.20
C GLN A 252 -27.95 -9.47 -58.74
N ALA A 253 -28.70 -10.16 -57.87
CA ALA A 253 -29.70 -11.14 -58.25
C ALA A 253 -30.82 -10.52 -59.11
N SER A 254 -31.32 -9.34 -58.72
CA SER A 254 -32.33 -8.60 -59.49
C SER A 254 -31.79 -8.15 -60.85
N PHE A 255 -30.54 -7.71 -60.92
CA PHE A 255 -29.86 -7.39 -62.18
C PHE A 255 -29.77 -8.61 -63.11
N THR A 256 -29.26 -9.76 -62.64
CA THR A 256 -29.22 -11.01 -63.44
C THR A 256 -30.60 -11.48 -63.89
N ARG A 257 -31.61 -11.41 -63.01
CA ARG A 257 -32.97 -11.84 -63.37
C ARG A 257 -33.60 -10.94 -64.44
N SER A 258 -33.30 -9.64 -64.41
CA SER A 258 -33.72 -8.73 -65.47
C SER A 258 -33.06 -9.07 -66.82
N LEU A 259 -31.76 -9.37 -66.83
CA LEU A 259 -31.03 -9.82 -68.02
C LEU A 259 -31.61 -11.12 -68.61
N ASP A 260 -31.93 -12.10 -67.77
CA ASP A 260 -32.55 -13.37 -68.20
C ASP A 260 -33.96 -13.18 -68.79
N LEU A 261 -34.73 -12.22 -68.28
CA LEU A 261 -36.04 -11.86 -68.84
C LEU A 261 -35.89 -11.18 -70.21
N TYR A 262 -34.91 -10.29 -70.38
CA TYR A 262 -34.63 -9.65 -71.67
C TYR A 262 -34.14 -10.68 -72.72
N LEU A 263 -33.27 -11.61 -72.33
CA LEU A 263 -32.78 -12.66 -73.23
C LEU A 263 -33.88 -13.64 -73.65
N ASN A 264 -34.82 -13.97 -72.76
CA ASN A 264 -35.96 -14.82 -73.10
C ASN A 264 -37.01 -14.14 -74.00
N ILE A 265 -37.12 -12.82 -73.98
CA ILE A 265 -37.99 -12.08 -74.92
C ILE A 265 -37.42 -12.10 -76.34
N PHE A 266 -36.09 -12.12 -76.50
CA PHE A 266 -35.42 -12.18 -77.80
C PHE A 266 -35.27 -13.61 -78.37
N ALA A 267 -35.59 -14.65 -77.59
CA ALA A 267 -35.48 -16.05 -78.00
C ALA A 267 -36.80 -16.67 -78.52
N LYS A 268 -37.86 -15.86 -78.71
CA LYS A 268 -39.11 -16.23 -79.38
C LYS A 268 -39.28 -15.43 -80.66
#